data_AF-A0A535HUK3-F1
#
_entry.id   AF-A0A535HUK3-F1
#
_cell.length_a   1.000
_cell.length_b   1.000
_cell.length_c   1.000
_cell.angle_alpha   90.00
_cell.angle_beta   90.00
_cell.angle_gamma   90.00
#
_symmetry.space_group_name_H-M   'P 1'
#
loop_
_entity.id
_entity.type
_entity.pdbx_description
1 polymer ?
#
loop_
_entity_poly.entity_id
_entity_poly.type
_entity_poly.pdbx_seq_one_letter_code
_entity_poly.pdbx_strand_id
1 'polypeptide(L)'
;MYVLHAVASFTAATADENRYYRAADLYECARFTWQSREHPALCCGDFNTSPAQREYAIVPVLARMRDAYREVHGGAVGVTFPGGSRCLDYVMVRDGQTQRLRPASAEIAMTSFEPGPGEAPIGYSDHYGVLVELNMAERQAPADEALEDGQAVKQLLANLLEDLRRGMHSARRRERRWALSGAAGLGALVLLKRVRVLAALWASLAAGLALYAVPDEMRALDELAREIEQQLQAGRAFNGATWEGE
;
A
#
# COMPACT_ATOMS: atom_id res chain seq x y z
N MET A 1 -0.80 9.76 -14.24
CA MET A 1 -1.25 8.41 -13.87
C MET A 1 -0.17 7.77 -13.04
N TYR A 2 -0.55 7.20 -11.89
CA TYR A 2 0.33 6.51 -10.96
C TYR A 2 -0.09 5.04 -10.90
N VAL A 3 0.88 4.12 -10.85
CA VAL A 3 0.61 2.69 -10.76
C VAL A 3 1.26 2.16 -9.49
N LEU A 4 0.51 1.41 -8.70
CA LEU A 4 0.96 0.85 -7.43
C LEU A 4 0.69 -0.65 -7.40
N HIS A 5 1.65 -1.40 -6.87
CA HIS A 5 1.43 -2.75 -6.36
C HIS A 5 2.04 -2.81 -4.96
N ALA A 6 1.19 -2.63 -3.95
CA ALA A 6 1.66 -2.55 -2.56
C ALA A 6 1.97 -3.95 -2.00
N VAL A 7 2.85 -4.04 -1.01
CA VAL A 7 3.28 -5.33 -0.45
C VAL A 7 2.10 -6.20 0.00
N ALA A 8 2.02 -7.42 -0.54
CA ALA A 8 0.98 -8.39 -0.24
C ALA A 8 1.04 -8.92 1.21
N SER A 9 -0.08 -9.46 1.67
CA SER A 9 -0.10 -10.26 2.90
C SER A 9 0.40 -11.67 2.58
N PHE A 10 1.59 -12.03 3.06
CA PHE A 10 2.25 -13.28 2.68
C PHE A 10 1.93 -14.48 3.60
N THR A 11 1.10 -14.34 4.64
CA THR A 11 0.86 -15.42 5.60
C THR A 11 -0.60 -15.59 6.05
N ALA A 12 -1.08 -16.83 6.02
CA ALA A 12 -2.32 -17.28 6.66
C ALA A 12 -2.23 -17.38 8.20
N ALA A 13 -1.08 -17.04 8.78
CA ALA A 13 -0.79 -17.16 10.20
C ALA A 13 -1.07 -15.85 10.94
N THR A 14 -2.34 -15.65 11.30
CA THR A 14 -2.93 -14.79 12.37
C THR A 14 -2.47 -13.32 12.59
N ALA A 15 -1.39 -12.84 11.99
CA ALA A 15 -1.02 -11.43 11.98
C ALA A 15 -0.36 -11.10 10.63
N ASP A 16 -0.96 -10.15 9.90
CA ASP A 16 -0.42 -9.64 8.64
C ASP A 16 0.91 -8.90 8.92
N GLU A 17 2.01 -9.66 8.91
CA GLU A 17 3.34 -9.14 9.22
C GLU A 17 3.83 -8.12 8.19
N ASN A 18 3.17 -7.93 7.05
CA ASN A 18 3.59 -6.96 6.04
C ASN A 18 2.71 -5.72 5.99
N ARG A 19 1.69 -5.65 6.86
CA ARG A 19 0.79 -4.51 6.94
C ARG A 19 1.53 -3.16 7.03
N TYR A 20 2.61 -3.09 7.81
CA TYR A 20 3.36 -1.83 7.97
C TYR A 20 4.17 -1.43 6.75
N TYR A 21 4.64 -2.39 5.94
CA TYR A 21 5.25 -2.08 4.64
C TYR A 21 4.22 -1.60 3.64
N ARG A 22 3.07 -2.28 3.59
CA ARG A 22 1.93 -1.85 2.76
C ARG A 22 1.47 -0.44 3.12
N ALA A 23 1.40 -0.14 4.42
CA ALA A 23 1.05 1.19 4.90
C ALA A 23 2.10 2.25 4.49
N ALA A 24 3.39 1.90 4.48
CA ALA A 24 4.45 2.76 3.97
C ALA A 24 4.30 3.02 2.45
N ASP A 25 4.11 1.96 1.64
CA ASP A 25 3.90 2.08 0.19
C ASP A 25 2.71 2.99 -0.13
N LEU A 26 1.59 2.81 0.58
CA LEU A 26 0.38 3.61 0.39
C LEU A 26 0.58 5.06 0.82
N TYR A 27 1.34 5.31 1.90
CA TYR A 27 1.68 6.67 2.34
C TYR A 27 2.57 7.38 1.33
N GLU A 28 3.60 6.70 0.83
CA GLU A 28 4.46 7.25 -0.21
C GLU A 28 3.68 7.53 -1.48
N CYS A 29 2.83 6.59 -1.92
CA CYS A 29 1.93 6.80 -3.05
C CYS A 29 1.06 8.05 -2.85
N ALA A 30 0.47 8.21 -1.65
CA ALA A 30 -0.34 9.37 -1.34
C ALA A 30 0.48 10.68 -1.41
N ARG A 31 1.65 10.69 -0.77
CA ARG A 31 2.59 11.82 -0.74
C ARG A 31 3.05 12.23 -2.14
N PHE A 32 3.48 11.27 -2.96
CA PHE A 32 3.91 11.53 -4.34
C PHE A 32 2.77 12.00 -5.22
N THR A 33 1.60 11.38 -5.10
CA THR A 33 0.43 11.78 -5.89
C THR A 33 -0.01 13.19 -5.52
N TRP A 34 0.07 13.58 -4.25
CA TRP A 34 -0.27 14.93 -3.79
C TRP A 34 0.63 16.04 -4.34
N GLN A 35 1.88 15.74 -4.70
CA GLN A 35 2.78 16.73 -5.30
C GLN A 35 2.24 17.32 -6.60
N SER A 36 1.41 16.56 -7.33
CA SER A 36 0.74 16.99 -8.57
C SER A 36 -0.69 17.50 -8.37
N ARG A 37 -1.08 17.93 -7.15
CA ARG A 37 -2.45 18.35 -6.80
C ARG A 37 -3.09 19.41 -7.70
N GLU A 38 -2.29 20.18 -8.42
CA GLU A 38 -2.78 21.18 -9.37
C GLU A 38 -3.45 20.53 -10.59
N HIS A 39 -3.06 19.30 -10.91
CA HIS A 39 -3.55 18.55 -12.05
C HIS A 39 -4.43 17.36 -11.60
N PRO A 40 -5.42 16.98 -12.44
CA PRO A 40 -6.17 15.75 -12.22
C PRO A 40 -5.22 14.55 -12.25
N ALA A 41 -5.47 13.60 -11.37
CA ALA A 41 -4.63 12.42 -11.23
C ALA A 41 -5.47 11.16 -11.06
N LEU A 42 -4.92 10.05 -11.54
CA LEU A 42 -5.42 8.72 -11.25
C LEU A 42 -4.27 7.87 -10.69
N CYS A 43 -4.58 7.06 -9.68
CA CYS A 43 -3.70 6.06 -9.10
C CYS A 43 -4.42 4.70 -9.21
N CYS A 44 -3.79 3.71 -9.83
CA CYS A 44 -4.42 2.41 -10.04
C CYS A 44 -3.49 1.24 -9.74
N GLY A 45 -4.09 0.11 -9.38
CA GLY A 45 -3.39 -1.16 -9.18
C GLY A 45 -3.83 -1.87 -7.90
N ASP A 46 -3.07 -2.89 -7.53
CA ASP A 46 -3.35 -3.73 -6.37
C ASP A 46 -2.73 -3.10 -5.11
N PHE A 47 -3.60 -2.58 -4.25
CA PHE A 47 -3.21 -1.95 -2.99
C PHE A 47 -3.03 -2.99 -1.88
N ASN A 48 -3.34 -4.27 -2.15
CA ASN A 48 -3.28 -5.39 -1.21
C ASN A 48 -4.00 -5.16 0.12
N THR A 49 -4.97 -4.24 0.13
CA THR A 49 -5.75 -3.87 1.31
C THR A 49 -7.21 -3.68 0.92
N SER A 50 -8.11 -4.08 1.81
CA SER A 50 -9.57 -3.98 1.61
C SER A 50 -10.14 -2.72 2.28
N PRO A 51 -11.32 -2.24 1.87
CA PRO A 51 -11.91 -1.02 2.46
C PRO A 51 -12.23 -1.11 3.96
N ALA A 52 -12.28 -2.33 4.51
CA ALA A 52 -12.44 -2.57 5.95
C ALA A 52 -11.14 -2.42 6.76
N GLN A 53 -9.99 -2.44 6.09
CA GLN A 53 -8.67 -2.29 6.70
C GLN A 53 -8.30 -0.80 6.78
N ARG A 54 -7.52 -0.43 7.81
CA ARG A 54 -7.21 0.98 8.08
C ARG A 54 -6.31 1.58 7.01
N GLU A 55 -5.45 0.76 6.43
CA GLU A 55 -4.47 1.10 5.40
C GLU A 55 -5.16 1.61 4.13
N TYR A 56 -6.36 1.11 3.83
CA TYR A 56 -7.15 1.58 2.69
C TYR A 56 -7.40 3.10 2.74
N ALA A 57 -7.59 3.66 3.94
CA ALA A 57 -7.89 5.10 4.09
C ALA A 57 -6.69 6.00 3.77
N ILE A 58 -5.47 5.48 3.68
CA ILE A 58 -4.25 6.29 3.50
C ILE A 58 -4.29 7.11 2.21
N VAL A 59 -4.51 6.47 1.06
CA VAL A 59 -4.54 7.17 -0.24
C VAL A 59 -5.79 8.06 -0.38
N PRO A 60 -7.02 7.58 -0.10
CA PRO A 60 -8.21 8.41 -0.22
C PRO A 60 -8.17 9.67 0.63
N VAL A 61 -7.68 9.57 1.87
CA VAL A 61 -7.60 10.72 2.78
C VAL A 61 -6.36 11.57 2.46
N LEU A 62 -5.15 11.02 2.56
CA LEU A 62 -3.96 11.87 2.47
C LEU A 62 -3.72 12.45 1.08
N ALA A 63 -4.14 11.77 0.01
CA ALA A 63 -4.05 12.30 -1.36
C ALA A 63 -5.37 12.83 -1.91
N ARG A 64 -6.45 12.87 -1.10
CA ARG A 64 -7.81 13.28 -1.50
C ARG A 64 -8.32 12.58 -2.75
N MET A 65 -8.04 11.28 -2.85
CA MET A 65 -8.48 10.48 -3.99
C MET A 65 -9.80 9.76 -3.69
N ARG A 66 -10.64 9.64 -4.70
CA ARG A 66 -11.94 8.98 -4.64
C ARG A 66 -11.82 7.61 -5.30
N ASP A 67 -12.33 6.57 -4.65
CA ASP A 67 -12.44 5.24 -5.26
C ASP A 67 -13.52 5.29 -6.35
N ALA A 68 -13.12 5.12 -7.61
CA ALA A 68 -14.01 5.25 -8.75
C ALA A 68 -15.12 4.19 -8.77
N TYR A 69 -14.82 2.95 -8.35
CA TYR A 69 -15.83 1.90 -8.31
C TYR A 69 -16.87 2.21 -7.25
N ARG A 70 -16.42 2.56 -6.04
CA ARG A 70 -17.33 2.94 -4.95
C ARG A 70 -18.14 4.18 -5.29
N GLU A 71 -17.56 5.16 -5.98
CA GLU A 71 -18.28 6.38 -6.39
C GLU A 71 -19.43 6.06 -7.36
N VAL A 72 -19.18 5.23 -8.38
CA VAL A 72 -20.21 4.82 -9.36
C VAL A 72 -21.30 3.96 -8.71
N HIS A 73 -20.92 3.07 -7.78
CA HIS A 73 -21.82 2.07 -7.19
C HIS A 73 -22.35 2.45 -5.79
N GLY A 74 -22.41 3.73 -5.46
CA GLY A 74 -23.03 4.21 -4.21
C GLY A 74 -22.38 3.67 -2.93
N GLY A 75 -21.07 3.44 -2.95
CA GLY A 75 -20.29 2.92 -1.81
C GLY A 75 -20.13 1.40 -1.78
N ALA A 76 -20.70 0.67 -2.74
CA ALA A 76 -20.53 -0.78 -2.85
C ALA A 76 -19.06 -1.16 -3.14
N VAL A 77 -18.68 -2.35 -2.68
CA VAL A 77 -17.32 -2.88 -2.80
C VAL A 77 -17.29 -3.94 -3.90
N GLY A 78 -16.46 -3.74 -4.92
CA GLY A 78 -16.24 -4.72 -5.97
C GLY A 78 -15.30 -5.84 -5.51
N VAL A 79 -15.61 -7.09 -5.83
CA VAL A 79 -14.70 -8.21 -5.54
C VAL A 79 -13.67 -8.29 -6.65
N THR A 80 -12.39 -8.09 -6.33
CA THR A 80 -11.28 -8.18 -7.28
C THR A 80 -10.39 -9.38 -7.01
N PHE A 81 -10.42 -9.94 -5.80
CA PHE A 81 -9.74 -11.18 -5.46
C PHE A 81 -10.76 -12.27 -5.06
N PRO A 82 -11.20 -13.12 -6.01
CA PRO A 82 -12.23 -14.15 -5.76
C PRO A 82 -11.82 -15.16 -4.70
N GLY A 83 -10.54 -15.54 -4.64
CA GLY A 83 -10.03 -16.55 -3.70
C GLY A 83 -10.23 -16.22 -2.21
N GLY A 84 -10.51 -14.96 -1.90
CA GLY A 84 -10.88 -14.50 -0.55
C GLY A 84 -12.13 -13.62 -0.50
N SER A 85 -12.84 -13.44 -1.62
CA SER A 85 -13.93 -12.46 -1.77
C SER A 85 -13.55 -11.06 -1.28
N ARG A 86 -12.36 -10.58 -1.69
CA ARG A 86 -11.80 -9.28 -1.26
C ARG A 86 -11.75 -8.28 -2.41
N CYS A 87 -11.78 -7.01 -2.05
CA CYS A 87 -11.43 -5.90 -2.92
C CYS A 87 -10.00 -5.48 -2.57
N LEU A 88 -9.09 -5.58 -3.52
CA LEU A 88 -7.67 -5.24 -3.35
C LEU A 88 -7.17 -4.33 -4.48
N ASP A 89 -7.85 -4.33 -5.62
CA ASP A 89 -7.49 -3.61 -6.82
C ASP A 89 -8.39 -2.38 -6.98
N TYR A 90 -7.78 -1.22 -7.24
CA TYR A 90 -8.49 0.05 -7.26
C TYR A 90 -8.11 0.92 -8.45
N VAL A 91 -9.05 1.79 -8.82
CA VAL A 91 -8.78 3.00 -9.60
C VAL A 91 -9.22 4.19 -8.74
N MET A 92 -8.23 4.87 -8.16
CA MET A 92 -8.39 6.07 -7.35
C MET A 92 -8.26 7.31 -8.23
N VAL A 93 -9.18 8.26 -8.11
CA VAL A 93 -9.21 9.48 -8.94
C VAL A 93 -9.22 10.74 -8.10
N ARG A 94 -8.52 11.78 -8.56
CA ARG A 94 -8.51 13.10 -7.94
C ARG A 94 -8.72 14.17 -8.99
N ASP A 95 -9.47 15.19 -8.62
CA ASP A 95 -9.61 16.40 -9.41
C ASP A 95 -8.31 17.23 -9.39
N GLY A 96 -8.11 18.03 -10.43
CA GLY A 96 -7.13 19.11 -10.41
C GLY A 96 -7.75 20.40 -9.88
N GLN A 97 -6.97 21.48 -9.95
CA GLN A 97 -7.46 22.82 -9.62
C GLN A 97 -8.51 23.32 -10.61
N THR A 98 -8.33 23.04 -11.90
CA THR A 98 -9.19 23.56 -12.99
C THR A 98 -9.95 22.47 -13.74
N GLN A 99 -9.62 21.20 -13.50
CA GLN A 99 -10.21 20.06 -14.19
C GLN A 99 -10.76 19.06 -13.18
N ARG A 100 -11.90 18.46 -13.49
CA ARG A 100 -12.54 17.43 -12.68
C ARG A 100 -12.52 16.11 -13.43
N LEU A 101 -12.09 15.04 -12.76
CA LEU A 101 -12.19 13.67 -13.25
C LEU A 101 -13.42 13.02 -12.62
N ARG A 102 -14.39 12.63 -13.46
CA ARG A 102 -15.59 11.92 -13.00
C ARG A 102 -15.61 10.49 -13.54
N PRO A 103 -15.68 9.48 -12.67
CA PRO A 103 -16.10 8.15 -13.06
C PRO A 103 -17.47 8.19 -13.75
N ALA A 104 -17.52 7.76 -15.01
CA ALA A 104 -18.75 7.63 -15.78
C ALA A 104 -19.34 6.23 -15.64
N SER A 105 -18.47 5.22 -15.64
CA SER A 105 -18.80 3.82 -15.40
C SER A 105 -17.63 3.13 -14.69
N ALA A 106 -17.90 2.05 -13.98
CA ALA A 106 -16.90 1.20 -13.35
C ALA A 106 -17.42 -0.24 -13.30
N GLU A 107 -16.61 -1.21 -13.69
CA GLU A 107 -16.99 -2.63 -13.69
C GLU A 107 -15.83 -3.53 -13.26
N ILE A 108 -16.19 -4.68 -12.67
CA ILE A 108 -15.25 -5.78 -12.46
C ILE A 108 -15.14 -6.55 -13.78
N ALA A 109 -13.98 -6.45 -14.40
CA ALA A 109 -13.70 -6.97 -15.73
C ALA A 109 -12.82 -8.24 -15.65
N MET A 110 -12.68 -8.92 -16.78
CA MET A 110 -11.79 -10.09 -16.91
C MET A 110 -12.08 -11.21 -15.87
N THR A 111 -13.35 -11.42 -15.54
CA THR A 111 -13.76 -12.42 -14.53
C THR A 111 -13.57 -13.85 -15.00
N SER A 112 -13.74 -14.09 -16.31
CA SER A 112 -13.43 -15.36 -16.96
C SER A 112 -13.39 -15.15 -18.48
N PHE A 113 -12.76 -16.09 -19.20
CA PHE A 113 -13.04 -16.28 -20.62
C PHE A 113 -13.78 -17.60 -20.81
N GLU A 114 -14.66 -17.65 -21.80
CA GLU A 114 -15.23 -18.91 -22.26
C GLU A 114 -14.18 -19.62 -23.12
N PRO A 115 -13.60 -20.75 -22.66
CA PRO A 115 -12.82 -21.60 -23.53
C PRO A 115 -13.71 -22.30 -24.59
N GLY A 116 -13.09 -23.09 -25.47
CA GLY A 116 -13.79 -23.78 -26.55
C GLY A 116 -14.98 -24.65 -26.06
N PRO A 117 -15.85 -25.12 -26.98
CA PRO A 117 -17.08 -25.82 -26.62
C PRO A 117 -16.82 -27.02 -25.69
N GLY A 118 -17.39 -26.99 -24.48
CA GLY A 118 -17.31 -28.07 -23.48
C GLY A 118 -16.26 -27.87 -22.38
N GLU A 119 -15.51 -26.78 -22.40
CA GLU A 119 -14.54 -26.45 -21.36
C GLU A 119 -15.14 -25.51 -20.30
N ALA A 120 -14.71 -25.67 -19.04
CA ALA A 120 -15.17 -24.81 -17.94
C ALA A 120 -14.48 -23.43 -18.03
N PRO A 121 -15.17 -22.30 -17.73
CA PRO A 121 -14.57 -20.98 -17.75
C PRO A 121 -13.25 -20.91 -16.96
N ILE A 122 -12.23 -20.33 -17.56
CA ILE A 122 -10.91 -20.16 -16.94
C ILE A 122 -10.71 -18.68 -16.62
N GLY A 123 -10.25 -18.37 -15.41
CA GLY A 123 -9.90 -17.01 -15.01
C GLY A 123 -8.65 -16.53 -15.76
N TYR A 124 -8.62 -15.24 -16.15
CA TYR A 124 -7.43 -14.64 -16.76
C TYR A 124 -6.25 -14.50 -15.78
N SER A 125 -6.58 -14.34 -14.51
CA SER A 125 -5.68 -14.15 -13.38
C SER A 125 -6.41 -14.62 -12.11
N ASP A 126 -5.69 -14.77 -11.01
CA ASP A 126 -6.26 -14.98 -9.68
C ASP A 126 -6.91 -13.71 -9.12
N HIS A 127 -6.70 -12.57 -9.79
CA HIS A 127 -7.43 -11.32 -9.61
C HIS A 127 -8.31 -11.00 -10.83
N TYR A 128 -9.47 -10.39 -10.59
CA TYR A 128 -10.29 -9.74 -11.60
C TYR A 128 -9.79 -8.32 -11.88
N GLY A 129 -9.96 -7.86 -13.11
CA GLY A 129 -9.64 -6.49 -13.51
C GLY A 129 -10.67 -5.49 -13.00
N VAL A 130 -10.28 -4.21 -12.92
CA VAL A 130 -11.18 -3.09 -12.68
C VAL A 130 -11.13 -2.18 -13.90
N LEU A 131 -12.23 -2.09 -14.64
CA LEU A 131 -12.38 -1.17 -15.76
C LEU A 131 -13.15 0.06 -15.30
N VAL A 132 -12.65 1.25 -15.62
CA VAL A 132 -13.29 2.52 -15.28
C VAL A 132 -13.24 3.43 -16.49
N GLU A 133 -14.39 4.00 -16.86
CA GLU A 133 -14.46 5.07 -17.84
C GLU A 133 -14.48 6.41 -17.10
N LEU A 134 -13.66 7.35 -17.55
CA LEU A 134 -13.50 8.66 -16.92
C LEU A 134 -13.90 9.77 -17.89
N ASN A 135 -14.74 10.68 -17.42
CA ASN A 135 -15.01 11.94 -18.09
C ASN A 135 -14.18 13.05 -17.46
N MET A 136 -13.53 13.85 -18.30
CA MET A 136 -12.84 15.05 -17.87
C MET A 136 -13.69 16.26 -18.23
N ALA A 137 -13.92 17.14 -17.25
CA ALA A 137 -14.66 18.38 -17.44
C ALA A 137 -13.93 19.55 -16.78
N GLU A 138 -14.25 20.77 -17.21
CA GLU A 138 -13.84 21.95 -16.45
C GLU A 138 -14.44 21.91 -15.05
N ARG A 139 -13.61 22.28 -14.08
CA ARG A 139 -14.03 22.41 -12.69
C ARG A 139 -14.64 23.80 -12.53
N GLN A 140 -15.97 23.87 -12.39
CA GLN A 140 -16.63 25.07 -11.87
C GLN A 140 -16.09 25.34 -10.46
N ALA A 141 -15.88 26.63 -10.13
CA ALA A 141 -15.19 27.13 -8.92
C ALA A 141 -15.41 26.25 -7.69
N PRO A 142 -14.39 26.04 -6.84
CA PRO A 142 -14.46 25.09 -5.73
C PRO A 142 -15.63 25.46 -4.84
N ALA A 143 -16.77 24.77 -4.99
CA ALA A 143 -17.81 24.77 -3.99
C ALA A 143 -17.16 24.13 -2.78
N ASP A 144 -16.88 24.95 -1.76
CA ASP A 144 -16.31 24.61 -0.47
C ASP A 144 -15.99 23.12 -0.37
N GLU A 145 -14.80 22.71 -0.83
CA GLU A 145 -14.32 21.37 -0.50
C GLU A 145 -14.31 21.36 1.01
N ALA A 146 -15.28 20.66 1.62
CA ALA A 146 -15.31 20.48 3.06
C ALA A 146 -13.90 20.08 3.45
N LEU A 147 -13.23 20.95 4.21
CA LEU A 147 -11.90 20.67 4.71
C LEU A 147 -11.97 19.28 5.29
N GLU A 148 -11.10 18.40 4.80
CA GLU A 148 -10.97 17.06 5.37
C GLU A 148 -10.90 17.20 6.88
N ASP A 149 -11.70 16.41 7.59
CA ASP A 149 -11.74 16.45 9.05
C ASP A 149 -10.31 16.29 9.58
N GLY A 150 -9.73 17.40 10.03
CA GLY A 150 -8.36 17.48 10.47
C GLY A 150 -8.07 16.50 11.59
N GLN A 151 -9.06 16.20 12.43
CA GLN A 151 -8.92 15.18 13.48
C GLN A 151 -8.86 13.77 12.90
N ALA A 152 -9.65 13.46 11.87
CA ALA A 152 -9.56 12.18 11.17
C ALA A 152 -8.20 12.00 10.49
N VAL A 153 -7.67 13.04 9.83
CA VAL A 153 -6.32 13.03 9.23
C VAL A 153 -5.24 12.85 10.30
N LYS A 154 -5.33 13.58 11.41
CA LYS A 154 -4.41 13.44 12.55
C LYS A 154 -4.40 12.01 13.09
N GLN A 155 -5.58 11.43 13.30
CA GLN A 155 -5.71 10.08 13.83
C GLN A 155 -5.14 9.04 12.84
N LEU A 156 -5.36 9.22 11.54
CA LEU A 156 -4.79 8.37 10.50
C LEU A 156 -3.25 8.41 10.52
N LEU A 157 -2.66 9.61 10.58
CA LEU A 157 -1.20 9.79 10.68
C LEU A 157 -0.64 9.20 11.98
N ALA A 158 -1.33 9.37 13.11
CA ALA A 158 -0.92 8.78 14.38
C ALA A 158 -0.92 7.24 14.33
N ASN A 159 -1.96 6.65 13.74
CA ASN A 159 -2.04 5.21 13.53
C ASN A 159 -0.93 4.70 12.60
N LEU A 160 -0.66 5.43 11.51
CA LEU A 160 0.40 5.10 10.57
C LEU A 160 1.77 5.16 11.25
N LEU A 161 2.06 6.20 12.04
CA LEU A 161 3.30 6.30 12.80
C LEU A 161 3.49 5.12 13.75
N GLU A 162 2.41 4.69 14.41
CA GLU A 162 2.43 3.49 15.26
C GLU A 162 2.74 2.23 14.44
N ASP A 163 2.09 2.04 13.29
CA ASP A 163 2.33 0.90 12.40
C ASP A 163 3.78 0.87 11.88
N LEU A 164 4.34 2.02 11.47
CA LEU A 164 5.75 2.12 11.04
C LEU A 164 6.73 1.80 12.17
N ARG A 165 6.48 2.30 13.39
CA ARG A 165 7.30 1.97 14.58
C ARG A 165 7.24 0.49 14.90
N ARG A 166 6.07 -0.14 14.82
CA ARG A 166 5.90 -1.59 14.97
C ARG A 166 6.66 -2.34 13.88
N GLY A 167 6.61 -1.85 12.64
CA GLY A 167 7.33 -2.40 11.51
C GLY A 167 8.84 -2.42 11.70
N MET A 168 9.42 -1.29 12.12
CA MET A 168 10.84 -1.21 12.47
C MET A 168 11.22 -2.15 13.61
N HIS A 169 10.38 -2.28 14.64
CA HIS A 169 10.61 -3.25 15.71
C HIS A 169 10.55 -4.70 15.21
N SER A 170 9.66 -5.01 14.28
CA SER A 170 9.56 -6.34 13.65
C SER A 170 10.79 -6.64 12.78
N ALA A 171 11.21 -5.68 11.96
CA ALA A 171 12.42 -5.77 11.12
C ALA A 171 13.67 -6.05 11.96
N ARG A 172 13.89 -5.29 13.05
CA ARG A 172 14.99 -5.54 14.01
C ARG A 172 14.93 -6.92 14.66
N ARG A 173 13.73 -7.42 14.98
CA ARG A 173 13.58 -8.78 15.53
C ARG A 173 13.95 -9.83 14.49
N ARG A 174 13.54 -9.65 13.24
CA ARG A 174 13.96 -10.53 12.15
C ARG A 174 15.47 -10.47 11.98
N GLU A 175 16.07 -9.30 11.86
CA GLU A 175 17.52 -9.12 11.77
C GLU A 175 18.28 -9.93 12.83
N ARG A 176 17.88 -9.81 14.10
CA ARG A 176 18.47 -10.58 15.21
C ARG A 176 18.30 -12.09 15.03
N ARG A 177 17.12 -12.56 14.59
CA ARG A 177 16.88 -13.98 14.31
C ARG A 177 17.76 -14.49 13.18
N TRP A 178 17.83 -13.77 12.06
CA TRP A 178 18.66 -14.14 10.91
C TRP A 178 20.15 -14.10 11.25
N ALA A 179 20.61 -13.12 12.03
CA ALA A 179 21.99 -13.07 12.52
C ALA A 179 22.34 -14.25 13.43
N LEU A 180 21.44 -14.61 14.35
CA LEU A 180 21.61 -15.78 15.23
C LEU A 180 21.57 -17.10 14.44
N SER A 181 20.66 -17.24 13.47
CA SER A 181 20.59 -18.40 12.57
C SER A 181 21.82 -18.52 11.68
N GLY A 182 22.35 -17.40 11.18
CA GLY A 182 23.61 -17.36 10.43
C GLY A 182 24.80 -17.79 11.29
N ALA A 183 24.88 -17.30 12.53
CA ALA A 183 25.91 -17.70 13.48
C ALA A 183 25.82 -19.20 13.85
N ALA A 184 24.61 -19.73 14.06
CA ALA A 184 24.38 -21.14 14.32
C ALA A 184 24.72 -22.03 13.11
N GLY A 185 24.41 -21.59 11.88
CA GLY A 185 24.80 -22.26 10.64
C GLY A 185 26.32 -22.35 10.48
N LEU A 186 27.04 -21.26 10.78
CA LEU A 186 28.50 -21.26 10.82
C LEU A 186 29.06 -22.21 11.91
N GLY A 187 28.45 -22.25 13.09
CA GLY A 187 28.82 -23.20 14.15
C GLY A 187 28.59 -24.67 13.79
N ALA A 188 27.49 -24.99 13.09
CA ALA A 188 27.21 -26.34 12.61
C ALA A 188 28.16 -26.80 11.48
N LEU A 189 28.62 -25.87 10.63
CA LEU A 189 29.62 -26.12 9.59
C LEU A 189 31.01 -26.46 10.15
N VAL A 190 31.39 -25.88 11.31
CA VAL A 190 32.63 -26.23 12.03
C VAL A 190 32.60 -27.69 12.53
N LEU A 191 31.41 -28.19 12.87
CA LEU A 191 31.21 -29.56 13.37
C LEU A 191 31.10 -30.61 12.24
N LEU A 192 30.61 -30.25 11.05
CA LEU A 192 30.45 -31.17 9.91
C LEU A 192 31.62 -31.06 8.92
N LYS A 193 32.71 -31.82 9.16
CA LYS A 193 33.95 -31.84 8.36
C LYS A 193 33.82 -32.21 6.85
N ARG A 194 32.62 -32.45 6.29
CA ARG A 194 32.46 -33.05 4.94
C ARG A 194 31.56 -32.33 3.94
N VAL A 195 30.85 -31.26 4.28
CA VAL A 195 30.01 -30.49 3.32
C VAL A 195 30.45 -29.04 3.31
N ARG A 196 31.60 -28.77 2.68
CA ARG A 196 32.51 -27.71 3.20
C ARG A 196 32.51 -26.35 2.51
N VAL A 197 31.92 -26.18 1.34
CA VAL A 197 32.09 -24.88 0.62
C VAL A 197 30.77 -24.28 0.20
N LEU A 198 29.90 -25.03 -0.48
CA LEU A 198 28.64 -24.49 -0.99
C LEU A 198 27.67 -24.09 0.14
N ALA A 199 27.49 -24.91 1.17
CA ALA A 199 26.61 -24.59 2.30
C ALA A 199 27.12 -23.41 3.14
N ALA A 200 28.44 -23.29 3.30
CA ALA A 200 29.06 -22.16 4.00
C ALA A 200 28.92 -20.86 3.20
N LEU A 201 29.12 -20.91 1.88
CA LEU A 201 28.90 -19.78 0.99
C LEU A 201 27.44 -19.35 0.97
N TRP A 202 26.48 -20.28 0.90
CA TRP A 202 25.05 -19.96 0.97
C TRP A 202 24.65 -19.33 2.30
N ALA A 203 25.12 -19.85 3.44
CA ALA A 203 24.85 -19.26 4.75
C ALA A 203 25.48 -17.87 4.90
N SER A 204 26.70 -17.68 4.39
CA SER A 204 27.41 -16.40 4.43
C SER A 204 26.79 -15.37 3.48
N LEU A 205 26.33 -15.81 2.31
CA LEU A 205 25.62 -14.98 1.34
C LEU A 205 24.25 -14.57 1.89
N ALA A 206 23.49 -15.50 2.49
CA ALA A 206 22.20 -15.20 3.13
C ALA A 206 22.36 -14.25 4.32
N ALA A 207 23.39 -14.45 5.16
CA ALA A 207 23.71 -13.53 6.25
C ALA A 207 24.20 -12.16 5.74
N GLY A 208 25.01 -12.13 4.67
CA GLY A 208 25.48 -10.90 4.03
C GLY A 208 24.36 -10.11 3.35
N LEU A 209 23.44 -10.79 2.66
CA LEU A 209 22.24 -10.18 2.08
C LEU A 209 21.30 -9.66 3.17
N ALA A 210 21.13 -10.39 4.28
CA ALA A 210 20.35 -9.92 5.42
C ALA A 210 20.99 -8.70 6.10
N LEU A 211 22.32 -8.66 6.20
CA LEU A 211 23.07 -7.52 6.73
C LEU A 211 23.05 -6.29 5.79
N TYR A 212 22.84 -6.48 4.49
CA TYR A 212 22.83 -5.39 3.51
C TYR A 212 21.43 -4.83 3.23
N ALA A 213 20.40 -5.70 3.13
CA ALA A 213 19.05 -5.28 2.75
C ALA A 213 18.24 -4.67 3.92
N VAL A 214 18.44 -5.12 5.15
CA VAL A 214 17.68 -4.66 6.33
C VAL A 214 18.01 -3.22 6.76
N PRO A 215 19.28 -2.76 6.73
CA PRO A 215 19.61 -1.38 7.10
C PRO A 215 18.97 -0.31 6.22
N ASP A 216 18.83 -0.56 4.92
CA ASP A 216 18.24 0.39 3.97
C ASP A 216 16.71 0.44 4.10
N GLU A 217 16.07 -0.72 4.27
CA GLU A 217 14.62 -0.81 4.57
C GLU A 217 14.27 -0.07 5.87
N MET A 218 15.07 -0.26 6.92
CA MET A 218 14.88 0.44 8.19
C MET A 218 15.08 1.95 8.06
N ARG A 219 16.01 2.39 7.21
CA ARG A 219 16.25 3.82 6.97
C ARG A 219 15.03 4.47 6.31
N ALA A 220 14.47 3.83 5.29
CA ALA A 220 13.28 4.33 4.60
C ALA A 220 12.07 4.44 5.56
N LEU A 221 11.80 3.39 6.35
CA LEU A 221 10.71 3.43 7.35
C LEU A 221 10.93 4.51 8.42
N ASP A 222 12.17 4.69 8.87
CA ASP A 222 12.52 5.70 9.87
C ASP A 222 12.38 7.13 9.33
N GLU A 223 12.73 7.36 8.06
CA GLU A 223 12.53 8.64 7.38
C GLU A 223 11.04 9.00 7.28
N LEU A 224 10.19 8.05 6.85
CA LEU A 224 8.74 8.26 6.80
C LEU A 224 8.14 8.49 8.20
N ALA A 225 8.59 7.74 9.20
CA ALA A 225 8.15 7.93 10.58
C ALA A 225 8.52 9.32 11.11
N ARG A 226 9.74 9.80 10.83
CA ARG A 226 10.18 11.16 11.21
C ARG A 226 9.36 12.23 10.50
N GLU A 227 9.05 12.05 9.23
CA GLU A 227 8.21 12.99 8.45
C GLU A 227 6.79 13.09 9.04
N ILE A 228 6.18 11.95 9.40
CA ILE A 228 4.84 11.93 9.99
C ILE A 228 4.86 12.55 11.39
N GLU A 229 5.89 12.27 12.19
CA GLU A 229 6.07 12.87 13.51
C GLU A 229 6.20 14.40 13.42
N GLN A 230 6.93 14.91 12.43
CA GLN A 230 7.02 16.35 12.17
C GLN A 230 5.66 16.96 11.80
N GLN A 231 4.86 16.30 10.97
CA GLN A 231 3.50 16.78 10.63
C GLN A 231 2.58 16.83 11.85
N LEU A 232 2.60 15.78 12.67
CA LEU A 232 1.81 15.71 13.91
C LEU A 232 2.20 16.85 14.87
N GLN A 233 3.50 17.11 15.02
CA GLN A 233 4.02 18.21 15.84
C GLN A 233 3.71 19.60 15.26
N ALA A 234 3.78 19.75 13.94
CA ALA A 234 3.59 21.02 13.25
C ALA A 234 2.13 21.48 13.16
N GLY A 235 1.16 20.66 13.58
CA GLY A 235 -0.24 21.05 13.51
C GLY A 235 -0.92 20.79 12.15
N ARG A 236 -0.20 20.20 11.18
CA ARG A 236 -0.62 20.15 9.78
C ARG A 236 -0.07 18.94 9.01
N ALA A 237 -0.88 18.35 8.15
CA ALA A 237 -0.47 17.35 7.17
C ALA A 237 0.17 17.98 5.92
N PHE A 238 0.90 17.17 5.14
CA PHE A 238 1.42 17.58 3.82
C PHE A 238 0.29 17.96 2.85
N ASN A 239 -0.93 17.43 3.07
CA ASN A 239 -2.11 17.71 2.26
C ASN A 239 -2.82 19.02 2.63
N GLY A 240 -2.26 19.77 3.59
CA GLY A 240 -2.80 21.04 4.05
C GLY A 240 -3.87 20.94 5.13
N ALA A 241 -4.32 19.73 5.52
CA ALA A 241 -5.25 19.57 6.63
C ALA A 241 -4.58 20.00 7.96
N THR A 242 -5.29 20.80 8.76
CA THR A 242 -4.85 21.31 10.07
C THR A 242 -5.60 20.61 11.20
N TRP A 243 -5.00 20.48 12.37
CA TRP A 243 -5.66 19.83 13.52
C TRP A 243 -6.60 20.77 14.28
N GLU A 244 -6.33 22.07 14.23
CA GLU A 244 -7.18 23.11 14.78
C GLU A 244 -8.20 23.46 13.70
N GLY A 245 -9.50 23.31 14.02
CA GLY A 245 -10.57 23.66 13.08
C GLY A 245 -10.48 25.14 12.75
N GLU A 246 -10.38 25.47 11.47
CA GLU A 246 -10.59 26.83 10.96
C GLU A 246 -12.08 27.16 10.90
#